data_AF-A0A920W6R2-F1
#
_entry.id   AF-A0A920W6R2-F1
#
_cell.length_a   1.000
_cell.length_b   1.000
_cell.length_c   1.000
_cell.angle_alpha   90.00
_cell.angle_beta   90.00
_cell.angle_gamma   90.00
#
_symmetry.space_group_name_H-M   'P 1'
#
loop_
_entity.id
_entity.type
_entity.pdbx_description
1 polymer ?
#
loop_
_entity_poly.entity_id
_entity_poly.type
_entity_poly.pdbx_seq_one_letter_code
_entity_poly.pdbx_strand_id
1 'polypeptide(L)'
;MSALRVLLRHRGLGRGVMGLVLAGVVTGCQSSESMSSTEAADAVSEVVGARTLFGGTWKLARVERYDQRGELLPDFVHQEIGRPGALGYLMYDGERMAAVVQQAERAVSVSDVVTPEEALAAVESYTAYFGSYSIDMEDGYVVNQVLGSLNPRGAGGDTQPFYEFVENELVLTPSLQCPDSFLTDRGCGYGTTGIQLGNVWEKVESTKQATLTLGFLGFGKSTGSKDGHQTVVRC
;
A
#
# COMPACT_ATOMS: atom_id res chain seq x y z
N MET A 1 36.44 -0.65 13.31
CA MET A 1 35.71 -1.30 12.21
C MET A 1 34.50 -0.41 11.90
N SER A 2 34.67 0.81 11.38
CA SER A 2 35.02 1.25 10.01
C SER A 2 33.99 0.89 8.94
N ALA A 3 33.04 1.81 8.70
CA ALA A 3 32.50 2.20 7.39
C ALA A 3 31.74 3.54 7.58
N LEU A 4 32.47 4.66 7.49
CA LEU A 4 32.43 5.63 6.39
C LEU A 4 31.07 6.33 6.18
N ARG A 5 30.89 7.47 6.85
CA ARG A 5 30.01 8.57 6.40
C ARG A 5 30.93 9.66 5.86
N VAL A 6 30.79 10.02 4.58
CA VAL A 6 31.46 11.19 4.00
C VAL A 6 30.40 12.26 3.75
N LEU A 7 30.60 13.40 4.41
CA LEU A 7 29.86 14.65 4.24
C LEU A 7 30.27 15.36 2.95
N LEU A 8 29.35 16.12 2.37
CA LEU A 8 29.66 17.44 1.82
C LEU A 8 28.69 18.49 2.39
N ARG A 9 29.25 19.36 3.24
CA ARG A 9 28.70 20.66 3.66
C ARG A 9 29.14 21.72 2.65
N HIS A 10 28.30 22.73 2.40
CA HIS A 10 28.65 24.14 2.65
C HIS A 10 27.45 25.07 2.45
N ARG A 11 27.03 25.78 3.52
CA ARG A 11 27.21 27.25 3.82
C ARG A 11 26.28 28.15 2.98
N GLY A 12 25.58 29.15 3.52
CA GLY A 12 25.52 29.72 4.88
C GLY A 12 24.70 31.02 4.91
N LEU A 13 24.26 31.38 6.12
CA LEU A 13 23.86 32.70 6.67
C LEU A 13 23.82 33.95 5.74
N GLY A 14 22.68 34.68 5.81
CA GLY A 14 22.70 36.03 6.39
C GLY A 14 22.18 37.22 5.56
N ARG A 15 21.18 37.91 6.16
CA ARG A 15 20.89 39.36 6.12
C ARG A 15 20.29 39.98 4.85
N GLY A 16 19.16 40.64 5.05
CA GLY A 16 18.46 41.41 4.03
C GLY A 16 19.11 42.75 3.68
N VAL A 17 18.74 43.25 2.50
CA VAL A 17 18.73 44.66 2.12
C VAL A 17 17.56 44.87 1.15
N MET A 18 16.74 45.85 1.47
CA MET A 18 15.69 46.45 0.66
C MET A 18 16.31 47.26 -0.48
N GLY A 19 15.89 47.05 -1.73
CA GLY A 19 16.44 47.81 -2.86
C GLY A 19 15.80 47.55 -4.21
N LEU A 20 14.86 48.44 -4.55
CA LEU A 20 14.57 49.01 -5.88
C LEU A 20 14.28 48.12 -7.10
N VAL A 21 13.04 48.30 -7.57
CA VAL A 21 12.51 47.95 -8.90
C VAL A 21 13.33 48.61 -10.02
N LEU A 22 13.82 47.81 -10.97
CA LEU A 22 14.06 48.24 -12.35
C LEU A 22 13.59 47.15 -13.31
N ALA A 23 12.69 47.55 -14.21
CA ALA A 23 12.12 46.74 -15.27
C ALA A 23 13.20 46.32 -16.28
N GLY A 24 13.38 45.02 -16.45
CA GLY A 24 14.14 44.42 -17.53
C GLY A 24 13.28 43.35 -18.20
N VAL A 25 12.76 43.66 -19.39
CA VAL A 25 12.13 42.68 -20.28
C VAL A 25 13.24 41.72 -20.73
N VAL A 26 13.20 40.49 -20.23
CA VAL A 26 13.95 39.38 -20.79
C VAL A 26 12.93 38.37 -21.29
N THR A 27 12.83 38.28 -22.61
CA THR A 27 12.13 37.20 -23.32
C THR A 27 12.88 35.90 -23.04
N GLY A 28 12.61 35.29 -21.88
CA GLY A 28 13.13 33.98 -21.52
C GLY A 28 12.31 32.92 -22.24
N CYS A 29 12.89 32.31 -23.28
CA CYS A 29 12.47 30.98 -23.71
C CYS A 29 12.47 30.08 -22.47
N GLN A 30 11.31 29.51 -22.13
CA GLN A 30 11.26 28.37 -21.23
C GLN A 30 12.02 27.24 -21.93
N SER A 31 13.29 27.06 -21.55
CA SER A 31 13.97 25.80 -21.77
C SER A 31 13.21 24.77 -20.95
N SER A 32 12.45 23.93 -21.66
CA SER A 32 11.96 22.68 -21.10
C SER A 32 13.17 21.99 -20.48
N GLU A 33 13.14 21.78 -19.16
CA GLU A 33 14.18 21.05 -18.43
C GLU A 33 14.20 19.62 -19.00
N SER A 34 15.04 19.44 -20.02
CA SER A 34 15.39 18.15 -20.58
C SER A 34 16.19 17.45 -19.49
N MET A 35 15.52 16.67 -18.66
CA MET A 35 16.19 15.80 -17.70
C MET A 35 17.31 15.04 -18.42
N SER A 36 18.50 15.05 -17.81
CA SER A 36 19.66 14.38 -18.37
C SER A 36 19.38 12.88 -18.47
N SER A 37 19.78 12.25 -19.56
CA SER A 37 19.60 10.80 -19.79
C SER A 37 20.22 9.93 -18.69
N THR A 38 21.18 10.48 -17.93
CA THR A 38 21.80 9.80 -16.78
C THR A 38 20.90 9.85 -15.52
N GLU A 39 20.25 10.99 -15.25
CA GLU A 39 19.32 11.14 -14.12
C GLU A 39 18.07 10.29 -14.31
N ALA A 40 17.55 10.24 -15.53
CA ALA A 40 16.41 9.38 -15.86
C ALA A 40 16.73 7.89 -15.68
N ALA A 41 17.95 7.45 -16.02
CA ALA A 41 18.35 6.05 -15.85
C ALA A 41 18.52 5.67 -14.38
N ASP A 42 19.07 6.58 -13.56
CA ASP A 42 19.26 6.37 -12.13
C ASP A 42 17.91 6.31 -11.40
N ALA A 43 17.01 7.26 -11.66
CA ALA A 43 15.66 7.28 -11.11
C ALA A 43 14.85 6.03 -11.49
N VAL A 44 14.97 5.57 -12.74
CA VAL A 44 14.32 4.31 -13.16
C VAL A 44 14.91 3.10 -12.43
N SER A 45 16.22 3.06 -12.20
CA SER A 45 16.86 1.96 -11.44
C SER A 45 16.43 1.95 -9.97
N GLU A 46 16.28 3.12 -9.35
CA GLU A 46 15.81 3.23 -7.96
C GLU A 46 14.35 2.76 -7.84
N VAL A 47 13.47 3.18 -8.75
CA VAL A 47 12.07 2.73 -8.76
C VAL A 47 11.96 1.23 -9.00
N VAL A 48 12.77 0.66 -9.90
CA VAL A 48 12.84 -0.80 -10.11
C VAL A 48 13.36 -1.51 -8.86
N GLY A 49 14.36 -0.94 -8.18
CA GLY A 49 14.85 -1.43 -6.90
C GLY A 49 13.76 -1.45 -5.82
N ALA A 50 13.04 -0.34 -5.66
CA ALA A 50 11.94 -0.24 -4.70
C ALA A 50 10.80 -1.21 -5.03
N ARG A 51 10.36 -1.29 -6.29
CA ARG A 51 9.35 -2.28 -6.73
C ARG A 51 9.81 -3.72 -6.47
N THR A 52 11.11 -4.00 -6.57
CA THR A 52 11.66 -5.32 -6.24
C THR A 52 11.55 -5.64 -4.75
N LEU A 53 11.72 -4.65 -3.86
CA LEU A 53 11.53 -4.83 -2.41
C LEU A 53 10.07 -5.20 -2.09
N PHE A 54 9.11 -4.46 -2.64
CA PHE A 54 7.68 -4.70 -2.46
C PHE A 54 7.22 -6.01 -3.12
N GLY A 55 7.72 -6.35 -4.30
CA GLY A 55 7.22 -7.43 -5.14
C GLY A 55 7.15 -8.79 -4.44
N GLY A 56 6.00 -9.46 -4.54
CA GLY A 56 5.76 -10.76 -3.93
C GLY A 56 4.52 -10.77 -3.03
N THR A 57 4.45 -11.80 -2.18
CA THR A 57 3.36 -11.99 -1.22
C THR A 57 3.85 -11.70 0.19
N TRP A 58 3.03 -10.99 0.95
CA TRP A 58 3.27 -10.65 2.34
C TRP A 58 2.10 -11.13 3.17
N LYS A 59 2.37 -11.75 4.31
CA LYS A 59 1.36 -12.24 5.24
C LYS A 59 1.23 -11.27 6.40
N LEU A 60 0.01 -10.95 6.81
CA LEU A 60 -0.22 -10.14 8.01
C LEU A 60 0.30 -10.89 9.24
N ALA A 61 1.27 -10.30 9.93
CA ALA A 61 1.86 -10.86 11.14
C ALA A 61 1.14 -10.32 12.39
N ARG A 62 1.00 -9.00 12.46
CA ARG A 62 0.36 -8.30 13.57
C ARG A 62 -0.07 -6.89 13.17
N VAL A 63 -0.95 -6.31 13.98
CA VAL A 63 -1.28 -4.88 13.91
C VAL A 63 -0.87 -4.26 15.23
N GLU A 64 -0.01 -3.26 15.15
CA GLU A 64 0.51 -2.53 16.28
C GLU A 64 -0.18 -1.17 16.41
N ARG A 65 -0.23 -0.68 17.64
CA ARG A 65 -0.84 0.61 17.97
C ARG A 65 0.15 1.43 18.77
N TYR A 66 0.32 2.67 18.36
CA TYR A 66 1.22 3.59 19.02
C TYR A 66 0.44 4.79 19.54
N ASP A 67 0.74 5.23 20.75
CA ASP A 67 0.20 6.49 21.26
C ASP A 67 0.86 7.70 20.58
N GLN A 68 0.45 8.91 20.96
CA GLN A 68 1.00 10.16 20.41
C GLN A 68 2.51 10.35 20.70
N ARG A 69 3.06 9.59 21.65
CA ARG A 69 4.49 9.60 22.03
C ARG A 69 5.26 8.48 21.34
N GLY A 70 4.59 7.67 20.50
CA GLY A 70 5.19 6.53 19.83
C GLY A 70 5.41 5.33 20.74
N GLU A 71 4.76 5.27 21.91
CA GLU A 71 4.79 4.12 22.81
C GLU A 71 3.76 3.07 22.34
N LEU A 72 4.16 1.80 22.34
CA LEU A 72 3.28 0.69 21.98
C LEU A 72 2.14 0.58 23.00
N LEU A 73 0.91 0.65 22.50
CA LEU A 73 -0.29 0.50 23.30
C LEU A 73 -0.67 -0.98 23.42
N PRO A 74 -1.07 -1.45 24.62
CA PRO A 74 -1.58 -2.81 24.79
C PRO A 74 -2.88 -3.01 24.01
N ASP A 75 -3.13 -4.26 23.62
CA ASP A 75 -4.21 -4.69 22.73
C ASP A 75 -5.56 -4.03 23.06
N PHE A 76 -6.09 -3.29 22.09
CA PHE A 76 -7.46 -2.78 22.10
C PHE A 76 -8.23 -3.46 20.98
N VAL A 77 -9.43 -3.93 21.30
CA VAL A 77 -10.39 -4.48 20.35
C VAL A 77 -11.04 -3.32 19.60
N HIS A 78 -10.40 -2.76 18.57
CA HIS A 78 -11.17 -2.03 17.56
C HIS A 78 -12.00 -3.08 16.80
N GLN A 79 -13.30 -2.85 16.65
CA GLN A 79 -14.18 -3.87 16.08
C GLN A 79 -13.81 -4.24 14.64
N GLU A 80 -13.17 -3.31 13.92
CA GLU A 80 -13.01 -3.34 12.46
C GLU A 80 -11.57 -3.63 11.97
N ILE A 81 -10.52 -3.31 12.72
CA ILE A 81 -9.12 -3.45 12.26
C ILE A 81 -8.20 -3.87 13.42
N GLY A 82 -7.36 -4.87 13.16
CA GLY A 82 -6.24 -5.20 14.04
C GLY A 82 -6.55 -6.08 15.23
N ARG A 83 -7.59 -6.93 15.15
CA ARG A 83 -7.77 -7.97 16.16
C ARG A 83 -6.59 -8.96 16.12
N PRO A 84 -6.03 -9.36 17.28
CA PRO A 84 -5.09 -10.45 17.33
C PRO A 84 -5.65 -11.69 16.62
N GLY A 85 -4.84 -12.34 15.78
CA GLY A 85 -5.26 -13.52 15.02
C GLY A 85 -5.99 -13.25 13.69
N ALA A 86 -6.05 -11.99 13.24
CA ALA A 86 -6.49 -11.69 11.87
C ALA A 86 -5.59 -12.40 10.84
N LEU A 87 -6.20 -12.84 9.75
CA LEU A 87 -5.52 -13.50 8.62
C LEU A 87 -5.49 -12.54 7.45
N GLY A 88 -4.34 -12.28 6.86
CA GLY A 88 -4.27 -11.37 5.72
C GLY A 88 -3.12 -11.63 4.79
N TYR A 89 -3.33 -11.24 3.53
CA TYR A 89 -2.30 -11.18 2.50
C TYR A 89 -2.30 -9.82 1.83
N LEU A 90 -1.10 -9.33 1.58
CA LEU A 90 -0.80 -8.18 0.75
C LEU A 90 0.12 -8.65 -0.38
N MET A 91 -0.26 -8.34 -1.61
CA MET A 91 0.43 -8.83 -2.81
C MET A 91 0.78 -7.64 -3.68
N TYR A 92 2.03 -7.62 -4.14
CA TYR A 92 2.53 -6.66 -5.13
C TYR A 92 3.12 -7.43 -6.30
N ASP A 93 2.67 -7.12 -7.52
CA ASP A 93 3.18 -7.74 -8.75
C ASP A 93 3.17 -6.75 -9.90
N GLY A 94 4.35 -6.47 -10.46
CA GLY A 94 4.53 -5.40 -11.43
C GLY A 94 4.00 -4.07 -10.90
N GLU A 95 2.93 -3.56 -11.52
CA GLU A 95 2.24 -2.31 -11.16
C GLU A 95 0.92 -2.55 -10.41
N ARG A 96 0.63 -3.80 -10.04
CA ARG A 96 -0.63 -4.22 -9.43
C ARG A 96 -0.42 -4.54 -7.96
N MET A 97 -1.44 -4.25 -7.18
CA MET A 97 -1.50 -4.64 -5.78
C MET A 97 -2.88 -5.18 -5.41
N ALA A 98 -2.91 -6.07 -4.42
CA ALA A 98 -4.12 -6.51 -3.78
C ALA A 98 -3.89 -6.73 -2.28
N ALA A 99 -4.85 -6.34 -1.46
CA ALA A 99 -4.86 -6.61 -0.04
C ALA A 99 -6.15 -7.32 0.35
N VAL A 100 -6.03 -8.35 1.17
CA VAL A 100 -7.15 -9.05 1.80
C VAL A 100 -6.83 -9.28 3.27
N VAL A 101 -7.78 -8.97 4.14
CA VAL A 101 -7.68 -9.19 5.58
C VAL A 101 -9.03 -9.71 6.09
N GLN A 102 -9.00 -10.85 6.75
CA GLN A 102 -10.12 -11.43 7.49
C GLN A 102 -9.86 -11.24 8.99
N GLN A 103 -10.82 -10.67 9.71
CA GLN A 103 -10.73 -10.56 11.15
C GLN A 103 -10.77 -11.94 11.83
N ALA A 104 -10.13 -12.04 12.99
CA ALA A 104 -10.24 -13.21 13.86
C ALA A 104 -11.70 -13.44 14.27
N GLU A 105 -12.02 -14.69 14.63
CA GLU A 105 -13.34 -15.08 15.16
C GLU A 105 -14.51 -14.72 14.23
N ARG A 106 -14.26 -14.72 12.91
CA ARG A 106 -15.30 -14.47 11.91
C ARG A 106 -16.46 -15.46 12.10
N ALA A 107 -17.64 -14.92 12.35
CA ALA A 107 -18.84 -15.71 12.60
C ALA A 107 -19.19 -16.60 11.40
N VAL A 108 -19.59 -17.83 11.69
CA VAL A 108 -20.14 -18.77 10.71
C VAL A 108 -21.66 -18.74 10.88
N SER A 109 -22.40 -18.63 9.78
CA SER A 109 -23.86 -18.71 9.81
C SER A 109 -24.31 -20.02 10.45
N VAL A 110 -25.26 -19.91 11.38
CA VAL A 110 -25.74 -21.07 12.17
C VAL A 110 -26.76 -21.89 11.38
N SER A 111 -27.34 -21.32 10.32
CA SER A 111 -28.33 -21.96 9.47
C SER A 111 -27.97 -21.83 7.99
N ASP A 112 -28.62 -22.62 7.14
CA ASP A 112 -28.49 -22.53 5.68
C ASP A 112 -29.04 -21.21 5.10
N VAL A 113 -29.82 -20.46 5.89
CA VAL A 113 -30.34 -19.14 5.54
C VAL A 113 -29.54 -18.08 6.28
N VAL A 114 -28.74 -17.31 5.53
CA VAL A 114 -27.98 -16.18 6.08
C VAL A 114 -28.92 -15.02 6.37
N THR A 115 -28.97 -14.54 7.62
CA THR A 115 -29.78 -13.35 7.96
C THR A 115 -29.10 -12.06 7.49
N PRO A 116 -29.83 -10.95 7.31
CA PRO A 116 -29.22 -9.66 6.97
C PRO A 116 -28.11 -9.23 7.94
N GLU A 117 -28.27 -9.51 9.23
CA GLU A 117 -27.30 -9.19 10.29
C GLU A 117 -26.05 -10.05 10.17
N GLU A 118 -26.21 -11.36 9.93
CA GLU A 118 -25.09 -12.27 9.67
C GLU A 118 -24.32 -11.85 8.40
N ALA A 119 -25.04 -11.46 7.34
CA ALA A 119 -24.42 -10.99 6.10
C ALA A 119 -23.62 -9.68 6.31
N LEU A 120 -24.16 -8.73 7.08
CA LEU A 120 -23.46 -7.50 7.40
C LEU A 120 -22.20 -7.77 8.23
N ALA A 121 -22.31 -8.58 9.29
CA ALA A 121 -21.15 -8.96 10.11
C ALA A 121 -20.08 -9.70 9.30
N ALA A 122 -20.49 -10.53 8.34
CA ALA A 122 -19.60 -11.23 7.42
C ALA A 122 -18.84 -10.28 6.48
N VAL A 123 -19.46 -9.17 6.06
CA VAL A 123 -18.83 -8.12 5.24
C VAL A 123 -17.92 -7.23 6.09
N GLU A 124 -18.37 -6.79 7.28
CA GLU A 124 -17.59 -5.91 8.18
C GLU A 124 -16.33 -6.58 8.74
N SER A 125 -16.36 -7.91 8.89
CA SER A 125 -15.20 -8.70 9.32
C SER A 125 -14.18 -8.99 8.21
N TYR A 126 -14.36 -8.42 7.02
CA TYR A 126 -13.49 -8.64 5.88
C TYR A 126 -13.09 -7.30 5.26
N THR A 127 -11.83 -7.19 4.86
CA THR A 127 -11.31 -6.06 4.09
C THR A 127 -10.68 -6.63 2.84
N ALA A 128 -11.08 -6.14 1.67
CA ALA A 128 -10.47 -6.54 0.41
C ALA A 128 -10.46 -5.36 -0.55
N TYR A 129 -9.32 -5.09 -1.15
CA TYR A 129 -9.21 -4.10 -2.23
C TYR A 129 -8.04 -4.45 -3.15
N PHE A 130 -8.11 -3.96 -4.38
CA PHE A 130 -7.07 -4.16 -5.38
C PHE A 130 -6.97 -2.95 -6.29
N GLY A 131 -5.81 -2.80 -6.92
CA GLY A 131 -5.50 -1.60 -7.67
C GLY A 131 -4.18 -1.62 -8.38
N SER A 132 -3.81 -0.46 -8.91
CA SER A 132 -2.42 -0.16 -9.23
C SER A 132 -1.71 0.43 -8.01
N TYR A 133 -0.38 0.40 -8.03
CA TYR A 133 0.41 1.12 -7.04
C TYR A 133 1.64 1.79 -7.65
N SER A 134 2.10 2.84 -6.98
CA SER A 134 3.39 3.50 -7.20
C SER A 134 4.07 3.77 -5.86
N ILE A 135 5.39 3.91 -5.88
CA ILE A 135 6.18 4.14 -4.66
C ILE A 135 6.74 5.55 -4.76
N ASP A 136 6.44 6.35 -3.74
CA ASP A 136 7.13 7.61 -3.50
C ASP A 136 8.30 7.33 -2.56
N MET A 137 9.52 7.38 -3.10
CA MET A 137 10.74 7.12 -2.33
C MET A 137 11.24 8.35 -1.60
N GLU A 138 10.89 9.54 -2.07
CA GLU A 138 11.31 10.80 -1.47
C GLU A 138 10.56 11.02 -0.15
N ASP A 139 9.25 10.84 -0.19
CA ASP A 139 8.37 11.04 0.96
C ASP A 139 8.10 9.75 1.76
N GLY A 140 8.53 8.59 1.25
CA GLY A 140 8.46 7.32 1.97
C GLY A 140 7.06 6.71 2.10
N TYR A 141 6.19 6.89 1.11
CA TYR A 141 4.86 6.27 1.07
C TYR A 141 4.60 5.50 -0.22
N VAL A 142 3.69 4.53 -0.15
CA VAL A 142 3.17 3.83 -1.33
C VAL A 142 1.81 4.40 -1.67
N VAL A 143 1.58 4.76 -2.92
CA VAL A 143 0.25 5.17 -3.41
C VAL A 143 -0.44 3.94 -3.97
N ASN A 144 -1.55 3.53 -3.38
CA ASN A 144 -2.42 2.51 -3.97
C ASN A 144 -3.64 3.19 -4.59
N GLN A 145 -3.79 3.06 -5.90
CA GLN A 145 -4.95 3.53 -6.65
C GLN A 145 -6.02 2.45 -6.62
N VAL A 146 -7.02 2.59 -5.75
CA VAL A 146 -7.98 1.52 -5.47
C VAL A 146 -8.98 1.42 -6.61
N LEU A 147 -8.86 0.38 -7.44
CA LEU A 147 -9.77 0.11 -8.55
C LEU A 147 -11.03 -0.62 -8.11
N GLY A 148 -10.91 -1.52 -7.14
CA GLY A 148 -12.03 -2.27 -6.58
C GLY A 148 -11.83 -2.51 -5.08
N SER A 149 -12.94 -2.49 -4.34
CA SER A 149 -12.96 -2.65 -2.89
C SER A 149 -14.26 -3.31 -2.44
N LEU A 150 -14.20 -4.14 -1.39
CA LEU A 150 -15.37 -4.71 -0.73
C LEU A 150 -16.26 -3.60 -0.15
N ASN A 151 -15.65 -2.56 0.42
CA ASN A 151 -16.36 -1.34 0.79
C ASN A 151 -16.46 -0.44 -0.45
N PRO A 152 -17.66 -0.23 -1.03
CA PRO A 152 -17.81 0.54 -2.28
C PRO A 152 -17.32 1.98 -2.17
N ARG A 153 -17.32 2.57 -0.95
CA ARG A 153 -16.81 3.94 -0.74
C ARG A 153 -15.28 4.02 -0.88
N GLY A 154 -14.58 2.91 -0.73
CA GLY A 154 -13.13 2.84 -0.86
C GLY A 154 -12.65 2.67 -2.30
N ALA A 155 -13.55 2.38 -3.25
CA ALA A 155 -13.20 2.25 -4.66
C ALA A 155 -13.11 3.62 -5.35
N GLY A 156 -12.17 3.75 -6.30
CA GLY A 156 -11.94 4.96 -7.09
C GLY A 156 -11.12 6.05 -6.40
N GLY A 157 -10.63 5.79 -5.18
CA GLY A 157 -9.76 6.70 -4.45
C GLY A 157 -8.35 6.15 -4.25
N ASP A 158 -7.46 7.01 -3.76
CA ASP A 158 -6.07 6.65 -3.46
C ASP A 158 -5.88 6.48 -1.95
N THR A 159 -5.01 5.53 -1.58
CA THR A 159 -4.47 5.42 -0.22
C THR A 159 -2.97 5.64 -0.27
N GLN A 160 -2.41 6.28 0.76
CA GLN A 160 -0.99 6.64 0.78
C GLN A 160 -0.30 6.18 2.06
N PRO A 161 -0.31 4.87 2.42
CA PRO A 161 0.38 4.45 3.63
C PRO A 161 1.89 4.68 3.53
N PHE A 162 2.47 5.20 4.61
CA PHE A 162 3.91 5.19 4.81
C PHE A 162 4.41 3.75 4.95
N TYR A 163 5.62 3.50 4.48
CA TYR A 163 6.23 2.18 4.56
C TYR A 163 7.59 2.20 5.25
N GLU A 164 7.90 1.11 5.93
CA GLU A 164 9.23 0.82 6.46
C GLU A 164 9.54 -0.66 6.23
N PHE A 165 10.78 -0.95 5.79
CA PHE A 165 11.29 -2.32 5.71
C PHE A 165 12.18 -2.60 6.93
N VAL A 166 11.80 -3.57 7.74
CA VAL A 166 12.56 -4.00 8.93
C VAL A 166 12.87 -5.49 8.77
N GLU A 167 14.13 -5.82 8.49
CA GLU A 167 14.55 -7.19 8.19
C GLU A 167 13.73 -7.84 7.05
N ASN A 168 12.80 -8.75 7.39
CA ASN A 168 11.90 -9.43 6.45
C ASN A 168 10.43 -8.99 6.61
N GLU A 169 10.20 -7.89 7.33
CA GLU A 169 8.91 -7.28 7.58
C GLU A 169 8.75 -6.00 6.74
N LEU A 170 7.54 -5.80 6.22
CA LEU A 170 7.04 -4.55 5.68
C LEU A 170 6.04 -3.98 6.69
N VAL A 171 6.31 -2.80 7.21
CA VAL A 171 5.38 -2.08 8.09
C VAL A 171 4.67 -1.05 7.24
N LEU A 172 3.33 -1.11 7.20
CA LEU A 172 2.48 -0.10 6.56
C LEU A 172 1.71 0.70 7.60
N THR A 173 1.98 2.00 7.64
CA THR A 173 1.24 2.96 8.47
C THR A 173 0.25 3.72 7.58
N PRO A 174 -1.07 3.61 7.81
CA PRO A 174 -2.05 4.38 7.05
C PRO A 174 -1.76 5.88 7.10
N SER A 175 -1.81 6.57 5.96
CA SER A 175 -1.96 8.02 5.98
C SER A 175 -3.34 8.34 6.53
N LEU A 176 -3.39 9.12 7.60
CA LEU A 176 -4.62 9.79 7.95
C LEU A 176 -4.50 11.18 7.34
N GLN A 177 -5.57 11.67 6.75
CA GLN A 177 -5.68 13.10 6.47
C GLN A 177 -5.78 13.80 7.83
N CYS A 178 -4.64 14.07 8.46
CA CYS A 178 -4.60 14.84 9.68
C CYS A 178 -4.84 16.31 9.33
N PRO A 179 -5.78 16.99 10.01
CA PRO A 179 -5.56 18.40 10.29
C PRO A 179 -4.20 18.52 11.00
N ASP A 180 -3.37 19.51 10.63
CA ASP A 180 -1.96 19.70 11.03
C ASP A 180 -1.63 19.53 12.53
N SER A 181 -2.64 19.49 13.40
CA SER A 181 -2.53 19.39 14.86
C SER A 181 -2.21 17.98 15.41
N PHE A 182 -2.09 16.93 14.59
CA PHE A 182 -1.86 15.55 15.05
C PHE A 182 -0.77 14.78 14.28
N LEU A 183 0.24 15.49 13.80
CA LEU A 183 1.46 14.89 13.26
C LEU A 183 2.38 14.45 14.40
N THR A 184 2.70 13.16 14.46
CA THR A 184 3.81 12.62 15.25
C THR A 184 5.04 12.46 14.36
N ASP A 185 6.22 12.24 14.95
CA ASP A 185 7.45 11.94 14.20
C ASP A 185 7.33 10.66 13.31
N ARG A 186 6.31 9.83 13.54
CA ARG A 186 6.03 8.61 12.76
C ARG A 186 4.79 8.71 11.87
N GLY A 187 4.17 9.89 11.78
CA GLY A 187 2.98 10.12 10.97
C GLY A 187 1.73 10.38 11.79
N CYS A 188 0.58 10.04 11.22
CA CYS A 188 -0.72 10.50 11.68
C CYS A 188 -1.38 9.59 12.72
N GLY A 189 -1.97 10.19 13.77
CA GLY A 189 -2.77 9.47 14.79
C GLY A 189 -4.28 9.40 14.49
N TYR A 190 -4.91 8.25 14.73
CA TYR A 190 -6.32 7.94 14.47
C TYR A 190 -7.26 8.69 15.42
N GLY A 191 -8.18 9.48 14.85
CA GLY A 191 -9.23 10.21 15.56
C GLY A 191 -8.71 11.23 16.59
N THR A 192 -9.59 11.63 17.52
CA THR A 192 -9.24 12.52 18.65
C THR A 192 -8.28 11.86 19.66
N THR A 193 -7.98 10.57 19.48
CA THR A 193 -7.11 9.81 20.37
C THR A 193 -5.62 9.92 19.99
N GLY A 194 -5.31 10.28 18.74
CA GLY A 194 -3.93 10.39 18.25
C GLY A 194 -3.18 9.05 18.24
N ILE A 195 -3.91 7.94 17.98
CA ILE A 195 -3.34 6.58 18.00
C ILE A 195 -2.90 6.18 16.60
N GLN A 196 -1.62 5.94 16.38
CA GLN A 196 -1.13 5.50 15.08
C GLN A 196 -1.24 3.97 14.95
N LEU A 197 -1.65 3.50 13.76
CA LEU A 197 -1.71 2.07 13.42
C LEU A 197 -0.50 1.67 12.58
N GLY A 198 0.13 0.55 12.91
CA GLY A 198 1.16 -0.09 12.10
C GLY A 198 0.73 -1.50 11.71
N ASN A 199 0.54 -1.75 10.42
CA ASN A 199 0.28 -3.10 9.92
C ASN A 199 1.61 -3.76 9.59
N VAL A 200 1.99 -4.79 10.33
CA VAL A 200 3.25 -5.50 10.12
C VAL A 200 3.00 -6.73 9.27
N TRP A 201 3.70 -6.81 8.14
CA TRP A 201 3.57 -7.86 7.16
C TRP A 201 4.90 -8.60 7.00
N GLU A 202 4.88 -9.92 7.13
CA GLU A 202 6.06 -10.77 6.91
C GLU A 202 6.12 -11.24 5.45
N LYS A 203 7.32 -11.21 4.83
CA LYS A 203 7.49 -11.74 3.47
C LYS A 203 7.23 -13.24 3.46
N VAL A 204 6.35 -13.68 2.57
CA VAL A 204 6.17 -15.12 2.30
C VAL A 204 7.28 -15.55 1.36
N GLU A 205 8.12 -16.48 1.82
CA GLU A 205 9.14 -17.07 0.95
C GLU A 205 8.47 -17.80 -0.21
N SER A 206 8.89 -17.45 -1.42
CA SER A 206 8.53 -18.22 -2.62
C SER A 206 9.14 -19.62 -2.49
N THR A 207 8.30 -20.61 -2.22
CA THR A 207 8.71 -22.00 -2.41
C THR A 207 9.00 -22.16 -3.89
N LYS A 208 10.28 -22.31 -4.26
CA LYS A 208 10.69 -22.55 -5.65
C LYS A 208 9.73 -23.57 -6.25
N GLN A 209 8.97 -23.14 -7.25
CA GLN A 209 7.98 -23.98 -7.91
C GLN A 209 8.68 -25.26 -8.36
N ALA A 210 8.33 -26.38 -7.74
CA ALA A 210 8.40 -27.66 -8.43
C ALA A 210 7.61 -27.44 -9.72
N THR A 211 8.24 -27.71 -10.87
CA THR A 211 7.63 -27.61 -12.18
C THR A 211 6.40 -28.50 -12.24
N LEU A 212 5.27 -27.98 -11.79
CA LEU A 212 3.96 -28.59 -11.94
C LEU A 212 3.38 -28.00 -13.21
N THR A 213 3.30 -28.83 -14.25
CA THR A 213 2.50 -28.56 -15.44
C THR A 213 1.03 -28.48 -15.00
N LEU A 214 0.59 -27.30 -14.54
CA LEU A 214 -0.81 -27.06 -14.22
C LEU A 214 -1.56 -26.75 -15.53
N GLY A 215 -2.23 -27.76 -16.07
CA GLY A 215 -3.34 -27.53 -16.98
C GLY A 215 -4.46 -26.82 -16.21
N PHE A 216 -4.54 -25.50 -16.34
CA PHE A 216 -5.70 -24.75 -15.87
C PHE A 216 -6.89 -25.13 -16.77
N LEU A 217 -7.80 -25.98 -16.27
CA LEU A 217 -9.10 -26.18 -16.89
C LEU A 217 -9.94 -24.93 -16.59
N GLY A 218 -9.80 -23.91 -17.43
CA GLY A 218 -10.64 -22.72 -17.38
C GLY A 218 -12.11 -23.10 -17.53
N PHE A 219 -12.96 -22.56 -16.66
CA PHE A 219 -14.40 -22.67 -16.78
C PHE A 219 -14.87 -21.93 -18.04
N GLY A 220 -15.18 -22.69 -19.09
CA GLY A 220 -15.80 -22.17 -20.31
C GLY A 220 -17.26 -21.78 -20.05
N LYS A 221 -17.64 -20.60 -20.52
CA LYS A 221 -19.00 -20.05 -20.46
C LYS A 221 -19.94 -20.93 -21.29
N SER A 222 -20.91 -21.59 -20.66
CA SER A 222 -22.00 -22.25 -21.39
C SER A 222 -22.97 -21.19 -21.90
N THR A 223 -22.89 -20.87 -23.19
CA THR A 223 -24.00 -20.22 -23.90
C THR A 223 -24.84 -21.33 -24.50
N GLY A 224 -26.04 -21.55 -23.94
CA GLY A 224 -26.98 -22.53 -24.47
C GLY A 224 -27.33 -22.23 -25.92
N SER A 225 -27.16 -23.21 -26.79
CA SER A 225 -27.84 -23.29 -28.08
C SER A 225 -28.40 -24.68 -28.22
N LYS A 226 -29.72 -24.77 -28.41
CA LYS A 226 -30.38 -26.00 -28.86
C LYS A 226 -29.80 -26.34 -30.23
N ASP A 227 -29.27 -27.54 -30.32
CA ASP A 227 -29.07 -28.38 -31.50
C ASP A 227 -27.64 -28.93 -31.52
N GLY A 228 -27.56 -30.24 -31.31
CA GLY A 228 -26.34 -30.96 -31.03
C GLY A 228 -25.37 -30.95 -32.20
N HIS A 229 -24.26 -30.25 -32.04
CA HIS A 229 -22.95 -30.62 -32.56
C HIS A 229 -21.89 -29.78 -31.82
N GLN A 230 -21.19 -30.39 -30.88
CA GLN A 230 -20.15 -29.72 -30.10
C GLN A 230 -18.83 -29.74 -30.88
N THR A 231 -18.56 -28.69 -31.66
CA THR A 231 -17.23 -28.44 -32.22
C THR A 231 -16.41 -27.71 -31.17
N VAL A 232 -15.45 -28.40 -30.54
CA VAL A 232 -14.48 -27.76 -29.64
C VAL A 232 -13.50 -26.97 -30.50
N VAL A 233 -13.67 -25.65 -30.57
CA VAL A 233 -12.67 -24.75 -31.11
C VAL A 233 -11.60 -24.56 -30.03
N ARG A 234 -10.39 -25.07 -30.28
CA ARG A 234 -9.19 -24.78 -29.49
C ARG A 234 -8.65 -23.42 -29.94
N CYS A 235 -8.63 -22.44 -29.03
CA CYS A 235 -7.71 -21.32 -29.10
C CYS A 235 -6.57 -21.59 -28.12
#